data_AF-A0A9Q8LEH7-F1
#
_entry.id   AF-A0A9Q8LEH7-F1
#
_cell.length_a   1.000
_cell.length_b   1.000
_cell.length_c   1.000
_cell.angle_alpha   90.00
_cell.angle_beta   90.00
_cell.angle_gamma   90.00
#
_symmetry.space_group_name_H-M   'P 1'
#
loop_
_entity.id
_entity.type
_entity.pdbx_description
1 polymer ?
#
loop_
_entity_poly.entity_id
_entity_poly.type
_entity_poly.pdbx_seq_one_letter_code
_entity_poly.pdbx_strand_id
1 'polypeptide(L)'
;MSTTTRPSPFFYANATAESDSLAILHLKRDSLLPITLGKTTEDGYAEGAVTNTRFGSFPHSTLVGLDWGSQVRASKVDTGTRGRKKQKAKQEDASAAAAQAEEEQEVVCDPSRRKRKSTGEELPESPTKKFKPNPKEKEKGQSAAQAQVGRAAVEAGSGFVHILPPTPESWTSSLDHRTQVVYTPDNSYILQRLRVRPGSSMIEAGAGSGSFTHASARAVFSGYPDNTFGPPTKRRKTGKVYSFEYHEPRVQTLREEITEHQLDGVVQLTHRDVCNDGFVLQDGSAPSVDAIFLDLPAPWQALKHLSRATPNTPLNPNSPVHICTFSPCIEQVMATVTELRKSGWADISMVEVQHKRIDIRRERVGLKEEGLRGVNASAANVEEALGRLREVETKISDFHANRTNSANREEVGQQMKTQSKQQRLEKIKKDAEERMLYKEGHLVHRTEPEVKTHTSYLVFAILPREWSEEDEKKCEELYPVDEIMKGSPVKEGKAKK
;
A
#
# COMPACT_ATOMS: atom_id res chain seq x y z
N MET A 1 -3.25 -13.33 32.67
CA MET A 1 -3.56 -14.36 31.64
C MET A 1 -2.24 -14.78 31.01
N SER A 2 -2.07 -16.05 30.60
CA SER A 2 -0.81 -16.48 29.98
C SER A 2 -0.78 -16.05 28.50
N THR A 3 -0.03 -14.99 28.21
CA THR A 3 0.24 -14.56 26.83
C THR A 3 1.28 -15.49 26.21
N THR A 4 0.83 -16.48 25.45
CA THR A 4 1.72 -17.25 24.57
C THR A 4 2.29 -16.33 23.50
N THR A 5 3.56 -15.97 23.62
CA THR A 5 4.23 -14.96 22.77
C THR A 5 4.40 -15.46 21.33
N ARG A 6 3.35 -15.30 20.50
CA ARG A 6 3.38 -15.63 19.06
C ARG A 6 4.45 -14.78 18.36
N PRO A 7 5.23 -15.34 17.40
CA PRO A 7 6.13 -14.52 16.61
C PRO A 7 5.33 -13.62 15.66
N SER A 8 5.92 -12.49 15.29
CA SER A 8 5.34 -11.56 14.31
C SER A 8 5.28 -12.18 12.92
N PRO A 9 4.14 -12.08 12.21
CA PRO A 9 4.03 -12.58 10.84
C PRO A 9 4.95 -11.82 9.86
N PHE A 10 5.48 -10.65 10.24
CA PHE A 10 6.47 -9.89 9.47
C PHE A 10 7.90 -10.47 9.55
N PHE A 11 8.19 -11.36 10.51
CA PHE A 11 9.48 -12.03 10.66
C PHE A 11 9.40 -13.54 10.41
N TYR A 12 8.35 -14.18 10.94
CA TYR A 12 8.09 -15.61 10.78
C TYR A 12 6.60 -15.84 10.49
N ALA A 13 6.26 -15.94 9.21
CA ALA A 13 4.99 -16.53 8.79
C ALA A 13 5.11 -18.06 8.81
N ASN A 14 4.12 -18.74 9.39
CA ASN A 14 3.96 -20.20 9.27
C ASN A 14 3.61 -20.56 7.81
N ALA A 15 3.70 -21.83 7.40
CA ALA A 15 3.49 -22.22 5.99
C ALA A 15 2.09 -21.88 5.44
N THR A 16 1.07 -21.93 6.30
CA THR A 16 -0.33 -21.67 5.99
C THR A 16 -0.85 -20.40 6.67
N ALA A 17 -1.88 -19.79 6.09
CA ALA A 17 -2.68 -18.74 6.71
C ALA A 17 -3.44 -19.26 7.95
N GLU A 18 -3.27 -18.63 9.10
CA GLU A 18 -3.87 -19.05 10.38
C GLU A 18 -5.03 -18.13 10.81
N SER A 19 -5.91 -18.62 11.69
CA SER A 19 -6.84 -17.71 12.38
C SER A 19 -6.09 -16.66 13.21
N ASP A 20 -6.74 -15.51 13.37
CA ASP A 20 -6.28 -14.36 14.14
C ASP A 20 -4.88 -13.91 13.71
N SER A 21 -4.53 -14.11 12.43
CA SER A 21 -3.29 -13.65 11.80
C SER A 21 -3.58 -12.56 10.76
N LEU A 22 -2.65 -11.62 10.62
CA LEU A 22 -2.66 -10.64 9.54
C LEU A 22 -2.33 -11.35 8.22
N ALA A 23 -3.16 -11.14 7.20
CA ALA A 23 -2.96 -11.60 5.84
C ALA A 23 -3.16 -10.45 4.85
N ILE A 24 -2.44 -10.49 3.73
CA ILE A 24 -2.59 -9.52 2.63
C ILE A 24 -3.33 -10.18 1.47
N LEU A 25 -4.51 -9.67 1.13
CA LEU A 25 -5.19 -10.05 -0.11
C LEU A 25 -4.67 -9.20 -1.28
N HIS A 26 -3.95 -9.83 -2.20
CA HIS A 26 -3.52 -9.21 -3.46
C HIS A 26 -4.66 -9.29 -4.49
N LEU A 27 -5.33 -8.14 -4.69
CA LEU A 27 -6.50 -7.99 -5.57
C LEU A 27 -6.09 -7.57 -6.99
N LYS A 28 -5.11 -6.66 -7.09
CA LYS A 28 -4.37 -6.29 -8.31
C LYS A 28 -3.02 -5.67 -7.91
N ARG A 29 -2.13 -5.46 -8.89
CA ARG A 29 -0.78 -4.87 -8.71
C ARG A 29 -0.70 -3.64 -7.79
N ASP A 30 -1.71 -2.78 -7.81
CA ASP A 30 -1.83 -1.58 -6.95
C ASP A 30 -3.16 -1.60 -6.17
N SER A 31 -3.49 -2.76 -5.61
CA SER A 31 -4.52 -2.93 -4.58
C SER A 31 -4.21 -4.21 -3.80
N LEU A 32 -3.51 -4.00 -2.70
CA LEU A 32 -3.35 -4.93 -1.60
C LEU A 32 -4.35 -4.52 -0.51
N LEU A 33 -4.94 -5.49 0.18
CA LEU A 33 -5.87 -5.26 1.27
C LEU A 33 -5.42 -6.08 2.49
N PRO A 34 -4.94 -5.44 3.58
CA PRO A 34 -4.66 -6.14 4.82
C PRO A 34 -5.98 -6.55 5.48
N ILE A 35 -6.03 -7.78 5.98
CA ILE A 35 -7.15 -8.31 6.76
C ILE A 35 -6.62 -9.14 7.93
N THR A 36 -7.27 -9.04 9.08
CA THR A 36 -7.04 -9.99 10.17
C THR A 36 -8.01 -11.15 10.01
N LEU A 37 -7.49 -12.33 9.72
CA LEU A 37 -8.28 -13.55 9.58
C LEU A 37 -8.98 -13.86 10.92
N GLY A 38 -10.21 -14.35 10.89
CA GLY A 38 -11.03 -14.56 12.10
C GLY A 38 -11.57 -13.28 12.75
N LYS A 39 -10.73 -12.26 12.98
CA LYS A 39 -11.09 -11.00 13.64
C LYS A 39 -11.45 -9.85 12.68
N THR A 40 -12.67 -9.88 12.14
CA THR A 40 -13.56 -8.71 12.27
C THR A 40 -15.01 -9.06 11.98
N THR A 41 -15.90 -8.38 12.72
CA THR A 41 -17.38 -8.37 12.69
C THR A 41 -18.13 -9.69 12.56
N GLU A 42 -19.08 -9.87 13.48
CA GLU A 42 -20.31 -10.62 13.23
C GLU A 42 -21.16 -9.91 12.16
N ASP A 43 -20.71 -9.90 10.90
CA ASP A 43 -21.50 -9.40 9.76
C ASP A 43 -22.81 -10.20 9.58
N GLY A 44 -22.95 -11.32 10.29
CA GLY A 44 -24.12 -12.18 10.36
C GLY A 44 -24.38 -12.95 9.06
N TYR A 45 -23.43 -12.97 8.11
CA TYR A 45 -23.46 -13.90 6.98
C TYR A 45 -23.50 -15.33 7.50
N ALA A 46 -24.14 -16.24 6.77
CA ALA A 46 -24.21 -17.64 7.17
C ALA A 46 -22.82 -18.31 7.11
N GLU A 47 -21.88 -17.68 6.42
CA GLU A 47 -20.51 -18.10 6.13
C GLU A 47 -19.47 -17.55 7.14
N GLY A 48 -19.89 -16.70 8.11
CA GLY A 48 -19.05 -16.08 9.13
C GLY A 48 -18.51 -14.69 8.72
N ALA A 49 -17.24 -14.40 9.05
CA ALA A 49 -16.55 -13.18 8.61
C ALA A 49 -16.26 -13.25 7.10
N VAL A 50 -16.58 -12.19 6.35
CA VAL A 50 -16.47 -12.16 4.87
C VAL A 50 -15.86 -10.85 4.40
N THR A 51 -14.65 -10.92 3.84
CA THR A 51 -14.06 -9.76 3.14
C THR A 51 -14.76 -9.56 1.81
N ASN A 52 -15.34 -8.37 1.62
CA ASN A 52 -16.08 -8.00 0.41
C ASN A 52 -15.24 -7.04 -0.45
N THR A 53 -15.10 -7.35 -1.74
CA THR A 53 -14.29 -6.56 -2.69
C THR A 53 -15.04 -6.34 -4.00
N ARG A 54 -14.54 -5.44 -4.84
CA ARG A 54 -15.03 -5.26 -6.23
C ARG A 54 -14.86 -6.50 -7.13
N PHE A 55 -14.10 -7.50 -6.67
CA PHE A 55 -13.87 -8.77 -7.37
C PHE A 55 -14.71 -9.92 -6.78
N GLY A 56 -15.57 -9.65 -5.80
CA GLY A 56 -16.44 -10.61 -5.14
C GLY A 56 -16.21 -10.71 -3.62
N SER A 57 -16.91 -11.66 -3.01
CA SER A 57 -16.93 -11.92 -1.57
C SER A 57 -16.05 -13.12 -1.20
N PHE A 58 -15.28 -13.01 -0.13
CA PHE A 58 -14.28 -13.98 0.30
C PHE A 58 -14.47 -14.29 1.80
N PRO A 59 -15.21 -15.37 2.15
CA PRO A 59 -15.34 -15.82 3.54
C PRO A 59 -13.99 -16.22 4.14
N HIS A 60 -13.71 -15.83 5.39
CA HIS A 60 -12.42 -16.13 6.02
C HIS A 60 -12.21 -17.64 6.25
N SER A 61 -13.31 -18.40 6.32
CA SER A 61 -13.37 -19.85 6.30
C SER A 61 -12.84 -20.49 5.00
N THR A 62 -12.73 -19.74 3.90
CA THR A 62 -12.05 -20.19 2.66
C THR A 62 -10.62 -19.65 2.52
N LEU A 63 -10.09 -18.96 3.55
CA LEU A 63 -8.75 -18.36 3.55
C LEU A 63 -7.83 -19.01 4.58
N VAL A 64 -8.36 -19.34 5.77
CA VAL A 64 -7.63 -20.04 6.84
C VAL A 64 -7.32 -21.48 6.40
N GLY A 65 -6.10 -21.94 6.67
CA GLY A 65 -5.59 -23.27 6.32
C GLY A 65 -4.98 -23.38 4.92
N LEU A 66 -5.03 -22.34 4.09
CA LEU A 66 -4.38 -22.33 2.78
C LEU A 66 -2.88 -22.00 2.88
N ASP A 67 -2.08 -22.64 2.02
CA ASP A 67 -0.67 -22.26 1.81
C ASP A 67 -0.56 -20.82 1.28
N TRP A 68 0.44 -20.08 1.74
CA TRP A 68 0.70 -18.73 1.25
C TRP A 68 1.02 -18.70 -0.25
N GLY A 69 0.45 -17.73 -0.95
CA GLY A 69 0.49 -17.62 -2.41
C GLY A 69 -0.72 -18.26 -3.12
N SER A 70 -1.57 -18.99 -2.40
CA SER A 70 -2.77 -19.63 -2.96
C SER A 70 -3.71 -18.64 -3.66
N GLN A 71 -4.23 -19.03 -4.83
CA GLN A 71 -5.27 -18.30 -5.55
C GLN A 71 -6.66 -18.73 -5.03
N VAL A 72 -7.44 -17.78 -4.53
CA VAL A 72 -8.78 -18.04 -3.97
C VAL A 72 -9.85 -17.43 -4.88
N ARG A 73 -10.88 -18.20 -5.22
CA ARG A 73 -12.00 -17.76 -6.06
C ARG A 73 -13.09 -17.09 -5.22
N ALA A 74 -13.78 -16.11 -5.80
CA ALA A 74 -14.89 -15.45 -5.11
C ALA A 74 -16.06 -16.42 -4.85
N SER A 75 -16.76 -16.20 -3.74
CA SER A 75 -17.92 -17.00 -3.32
C SER A 75 -19.25 -16.24 -3.45
N LYS A 76 -20.34 -16.99 -3.65
CA LYS A 76 -21.72 -16.53 -3.65
C LYS A 76 -22.19 -16.33 -2.20
N VAL A 77 -22.00 -15.12 -1.70
CA VAL A 77 -22.54 -14.67 -0.40
C VAL A 77 -23.72 -13.72 -0.67
N ASP A 78 -24.80 -13.81 0.12
CA ASP A 78 -25.94 -12.88 -0.03
C ASP A 78 -25.64 -11.52 0.62
N THR A 79 -24.91 -10.71 -0.13
CA THR A 79 -24.67 -9.28 0.13
C THR A 79 -25.88 -8.41 -0.25
N GLY A 80 -26.77 -8.91 -1.13
CA GLY A 80 -27.78 -8.12 -1.83
C GLY A 80 -29.06 -7.87 -1.03
N THR A 81 -29.64 -8.89 -0.39
CA THR A 81 -30.88 -8.71 0.38
C THR A 81 -30.66 -7.83 1.62
N ARG A 82 -29.45 -7.86 2.17
CA ARG A 82 -29.05 -7.17 3.40
C ARG A 82 -28.80 -5.68 3.22
N GLY A 83 -28.21 -5.25 2.09
CA GLY A 83 -28.07 -3.82 1.77
C GLY A 83 -29.43 -3.10 1.79
N ARG A 84 -30.44 -3.69 1.14
CA ARG A 84 -31.82 -3.19 1.18
C ARG A 84 -32.44 -3.23 2.59
N LYS A 85 -32.25 -4.31 3.36
CA LYS A 85 -32.73 -4.36 4.75
C LYS A 85 -32.08 -3.29 5.64
N LYS A 86 -30.78 -3.03 5.53
CA LYS A 86 -30.06 -2.04 6.35
C LYS A 86 -30.45 -0.60 5.98
N GLN A 87 -30.74 -0.33 4.70
CA GLN A 87 -31.36 0.93 4.29
C GLN A 87 -32.79 1.07 4.83
N LYS A 88 -33.62 0.02 4.71
CA LYS A 88 -35.03 0.06 5.17
C LYS A 88 -35.13 0.21 6.69
N ALA A 89 -34.33 -0.52 7.47
CA ALA A 89 -34.25 -0.35 8.92
C ALA A 89 -33.84 1.08 9.30
N LYS A 90 -32.79 1.64 8.69
CA LYS A 90 -32.36 3.03 8.96
C LYS A 90 -33.41 4.08 8.52
N GLN A 91 -34.30 3.74 7.60
CA GLN A 91 -35.44 4.57 7.19
C GLN A 91 -36.64 4.42 8.13
N GLU A 92 -36.85 3.23 8.69
CA GLU A 92 -37.85 2.92 9.72
C GLU A 92 -37.47 3.56 11.06
N ASP A 93 -36.20 3.46 11.50
CA ASP A 93 -35.65 4.16 12.67
C ASP A 93 -35.81 5.68 12.53
N ALA A 94 -35.52 6.25 11.35
CA ALA A 94 -35.69 7.67 11.08
C ALA A 94 -37.18 8.08 11.13
N SER A 95 -38.11 7.22 10.70
CA SER A 95 -39.55 7.48 10.84
C SER A 95 -40.05 7.35 12.28
N ALA A 96 -39.46 6.46 13.08
CA ALA A 96 -39.78 6.32 14.50
C ALA A 96 -39.30 7.54 15.31
N ALA A 97 -38.08 8.03 15.03
CA ALA A 97 -37.54 9.24 15.62
C ALA A 97 -38.34 10.50 15.22
N ALA A 98 -38.87 10.55 14.00
CA ALA A 98 -39.77 11.63 13.57
C ALA A 98 -41.13 11.54 14.29
N ALA A 99 -41.74 10.35 14.39
CA ALA A 99 -43.01 10.17 15.10
C ALA A 99 -42.92 10.50 16.60
N GLN A 100 -41.75 10.31 17.23
CA GLN A 100 -41.50 10.74 18.61
C GLN A 100 -41.29 12.25 18.78
N ALA A 101 -41.16 13.01 17.68
CA ALA A 101 -40.99 14.47 17.72
C ALA A 101 -42.29 15.25 17.45
N GLU A 102 -43.38 14.58 17.10
CA GLU A 102 -44.68 15.22 16.79
C GLU A 102 -45.67 15.26 17.98
N GLU A 103 -45.35 14.67 19.14
CA GLU A 103 -46.19 14.73 20.36
C GLU A 103 -45.84 15.89 21.33
N GLU A 104 -44.77 16.66 21.11
CA GLU A 104 -44.38 17.81 21.97
C GLU A 104 -44.24 19.15 21.23
N GLN A 105 -45.35 19.71 20.72
CA GLN A 105 -45.66 21.16 20.78
C GLN A 105 -47.02 21.52 20.18
N GLU A 106 -47.87 22.17 20.97
CA GLU A 106 -49.11 22.83 20.49
C GLU A 106 -49.11 24.32 20.90
N VAL A 107 -49.95 25.12 20.21
CA VAL A 107 -50.34 26.51 20.49
C VAL A 107 -49.30 27.65 20.26
N VAL A 108 -49.43 28.39 19.14
CA VAL A 108 -49.89 29.81 19.04
C VAL A 108 -49.62 30.43 17.64
N CYS A 109 -50.70 30.91 17.01
CA CYS A 109 -50.96 31.79 15.84
C CYS A 109 -49.85 32.59 15.09
N ASP A 110 -49.76 32.39 13.76
CA ASP A 110 -50.15 33.28 12.60
C ASP A 110 -49.98 34.83 12.66
N PRO A 111 -49.90 35.63 11.53
CA PRO A 111 -49.69 35.35 10.09
C PRO A 111 -48.57 36.15 9.37
N SER A 112 -48.12 35.73 8.18
CA SER A 112 -47.92 36.66 7.04
C SER A 112 -47.82 36.03 5.63
N ARG A 113 -48.68 36.51 4.71
CA ARG A 113 -48.77 36.16 3.27
C ARG A 113 -47.52 36.49 2.43
N ARG A 114 -47.23 35.66 1.41
CA ARG A 114 -47.42 36.01 -0.04
C ARG A 114 -47.28 34.81 -1.01
N LYS A 115 -47.83 34.93 -2.22
CA LYS A 115 -48.01 33.86 -3.25
C LYS A 115 -47.26 34.14 -4.57
N ARG A 116 -46.88 33.08 -5.30
CA ARG A 116 -47.13 32.82 -6.76
C ARG A 116 -46.67 31.37 -7.09
N LYS A 117 -47.47 30.45 -7.67
CA LYS A 117 -47.98 30.29 -9.08
C LYS A 117 -46.84 30.01 -10.11
N SER A 118 -46.94 29.14 -11.13
CA SER A 118 -48.01 28.26 -11.72
C SER A 118 -47.40 27.38 -12.86
N THR A 119 -47.94 26.27 -13.42
CA THR A 119 -49.03 25.28 -13.16
C THR A 119 -48.95 24.12 -14.19
N GLY A 120 -49.47 22.91 -13.87
CA GLY A 120 -49.92 21.88 -14.85
C GLY A 120 -48.95 20.72 -15.18
N GLU A 121 -49.40 19.53 -15.64
CA GLU A 121 -50.77 19.01 -15.80
C GLU A 121 -50.82 17.44 -15.85
N GLU A 122 -51.63 16.86 -14.96
CA GLU A 122 -52.48 15.64 -15.06
C GLU A 122 -51.96 14.22 -15.49
N LEU A 123 -52.92 13.29 -15.66
CA LEU A 123 -52.94 11.82 -15.44
C LEU A 123 -53.62 11.12 -16.68
N PRO A 124 -54.01 9.80 -16.75
CA PRO A 124 -54.29 8.84 -15.68
C PRO A 124 -54.06 7.30 -15.90
N GLU A 125 -54.46 6.55 -14.85
CA GLU A 125 -55.15 5.24 -14.85
C GLU A 125 -54.43 3.86 -14.88
N SER A 126 -55.18 2.87 -14.38
CA SER A 126 -54.87 1.44 -14.20
C SER A 126 -56.19 0.64 -14.32
N PRO A 127 -56.20 -0.67 -14.61
CA PRO A 127 -56.28 -1.68 -13.52
C PRO A 127 -55.62 -3.05 -13.86
N THR A 128 -55.36 -3.99 -12.93
CA THR A 128 -56.37 -4.88 -12.32
C THR A 128 -55.85 -5.84 -11.21
N LYS A 129 -56.77 -6.14 -10.27
CA LYS A 129 -57.04 -7.37 -9.48
C LYS A 129 -56.26 -8.66 -9.83
N LYS A 130 -56.04 -9.66 -8.95
CA LYS A 130 -56.21 -9.92 -7.48
C LYS A 130 -55.67 -11.35 -7.22
N PHE A 131 -55.14 -11.67 -6.03
CA PHE A 131 -55.52 -12.89 -5.25
C PHE A 131 -54.91 -12.91 -3.83
N LYS A 132 -55.62 -13.56 -2.89
CA LYS A 132 -55.17 -14.05 -1.57
C LYS A 132 -55.96 -15.32 -1.25
N PRO A 133 -55.41 -16.25 -0.45
CA PRO A 133 -56.10 -16.63 0.78
C PRO A 133 -55.21 -16.51 2.04
N ASN A 134 -55.72 -16.97 3.18
CA ASN A 134 -55.26 -16.62 4.53
C ASN A 134 -54.22 -17.58 5.15
N PRO A 135 -53.55 -17.18 6.26
CA PRO A 135 -52.53 -17.98 6.93
C PRO A 135 -53.11 -19.10 7.82
N LYS A 136 -52.26 -20.05 8.19
CA LYS A 136 -52.43 -20.94 9.36
C LYS A 136 -51.36 -20.66 10.40
N GLU A 137 -51.69 -20.89 11.66
CA GLU A 137 -50.83 -20.58 12.80
C GLU A 137 -49.84 -21.69 13.18
N LYS A 138 -48.77 -21.28 13.88
CA LYS A 138 -48.06 -21.96 14.97
C LYS A 138 -47.77 -23.46 14.87
N GLU A 139 -46.49 -23.76 15.00
CA GLU A 139 -46.06 -24.66 16.09
C GLU A 139 -44.82 -24.06 16.78
N LYS A 140 -44.66 -24.30 18.09
CA LYS A 140 -43.50 -23.85 18.89
C LYS A 140 -42.66 -25.06 19.28
N GLY A 141 -41.49 -25.23 18.65
CA GLY A 141 -40.42 -26.09 19.16
C GLY A 141 -39.46 -25.31 20.06
N GLN A 142 -38.93 -25.95 21.11
CA GLN A 142 -37.90 -25.39 21.99
C GLN A 142 -36.59 -26.18 21.89
N SER A 143 -35.49 -25.57 22.38
CA SER A 143 -34.12 -26.10 22.41
C SER A 143 -33.43 -26.19 21.04
N ALA A 144 -32.10 -26.17 20.92
CA ALA A 144 -31.06 -26.00 21.96
C ALA A 144 -29.96 -25.06 21.45
N ALA A 145 -29.06 -24.63 22.34
CA ALA A 145 -27.85 -23.91 21.92
C ALA A 145 -26.94 -24.84 21.12
N GLN A 146 -26.73 -24.53 19.84
CA GLN A 146 -25.72 -25.14 18.99
C GLN A 146 -24.84 -24.02 18.42
N ALA A 147 -23.52 -24.19 18.48
CA ALA A 147 -22.60 -23.27 17.83
C ALA A 147 -22.86 -23.30 16.31
N GLN A 148 -22.99 -22.12 15.69
CA GLN A 148 -23.26 -22.02 14.26
C GLN A 148 -22.03 -22.44 13.45
N VAL A 149 -21.97 -23.72 13.09
CA VAL A 149 -21.08 -24.19 12.03
C VAL A 149 -21.53 -23.52 10.73
N GLY A 150 -20.69 -22.61 10.23
CA GLY A 150 -21.02 -21.78 9.08
C GLY A 150 -21.32 -22.60 7.83
N ARG A 151 -22.20 -22.07 6.97
CA ARG A 151 -22.54 -22.67 5.68
C ARG A 151 -21.29 -22.76 4.80
N ALA A 152 -21.04 -23.92 4.21
CA ALA A 152 -19.97 -24.08 3.23
C ALA A 152 -20.16 -23.13 2.05
N ALA A 153 -19.10 -22.38 1.72
CA ALA A 153 -19.10 -21.39 0.65
C ALA A 153 -19.21 -22.05 -0.74
N VAL A 154 -19.86 -21.37 -1.68
CA VAL A 154 -20.12 -21.87 -3.05
C VAL A 154 -19.57 -20.87 -4.06
N GLU A 155 -18.79 -21.31 -5.05
CA GLU A 155 -18.12 -20.38 -5.98
C GLU A 155 -19.06 -19.49 -6.81
N ALA A 156 -18.63 -18.24 -7.02
CA ALA A 156 -19.26 -17.22 -7.85
C ALA A 156 -18.98 -17.36 -9.35
N GLY A 157 -18.04 -18.23 -9.75
CA GLY A 157 -17.69 -18.48 -11.16
C GLY A 157 -16.84 -17.41 -11.84
N SER A 158 -16.60 -16.27 -11.20
CA SER A 158 -15.68 -15.23 -11.66
C SER A 158 -15.11 -14.44 -10.48
N GLY A 159 -13.94 -13.84 -10.67
CA GLY A 159 -13.22 -13.13 -9.60
C GLY A 159 -12.30 -14.06 -8.78
N PHE A 160 -11.11 -13.56 -8.45
CA PHE A 160 -10.15 -14.23 -7.58
C PHE A 160 -9.26 -13.20 -6.86
N VAL A 161 -8.58 -13.66 -5.82
CA VAL A 161 -7.49 -12.96 -5.10
C VAL A 161 -6.33 -13.93 -4.88
N HIS A 162 -5.16 -13.43 -4.47
CA HIS A 162 -4.13 -14.27 -3.87
C HIS A 162 -3.96 -13.88 -2.39
N ILE A 163 -3.79 -14.87 -1.52
CA ILE A 163 -3.50 -14.66 -0.10
C ILE A 163 -1.99 -14.70 0.15
N LEU A 164 -1.43 -13.64 0.73
CA LEU A 164 0.01 -13.44 0.95
C LEU A 164 0.31 -13.10 2.41
N PRO A 165 1.48 -13.50 2.94
CA PRO A 165 1.91 -13.11 4.27
C PRO A 165 2.31 -11.62 4.27
N PRO A 166 2.18 -10.92 5.40
CA PRO A 166 2.51 -9.51 5.49
C PRO A 166 4.03 -9.30 5.46
N THR A 167 4.50 -8.54 4.46
CA THR A 167 5.85 -7.98 4.43
C THR A 167 5.78 -6.46 4.61
N PRO A 168 6.85 -5.79 5.08
CA PRO A 168 6.90 -4.33 5.14
C PRO A 168 6.58 -3.64 3.80
N GLU A 169 7.04 -4.18 2.66
CA GLU A 169 6.72 -3.63 1.33
C GLU A 169 5.22 -3.73 1.01
N SER A 170 4.60 -4.86 1.34
CA SER A 170 3.16 -5.06 1.13
C SER A 170 2.33 -4.13 2.02
N TRP A 171 2.78 -3.91 3.27
CA TRP A 171 2.16 -2.98 4.23
C TRP A 171 2.32 -1.52 3.79
N THR A 172 3.53 -1.07 3.48
CA THR A 172 3.81 0.25 2.86
C THR A 172 2.95 0.51 1.63
N SER A 173 2.66 -0.54 0.84
CA SER A 173 1.84 -0.46 -0.38
C SER A 173 0.32 -0.57 -0.13
N SER A 174 -0.11 -0.84 1.10
CA SER A 174 -1.52 -0.95 1.49
C SER A 174 -1.97 0.07 2.55
N LEU A 175 -1.04 0.83 3.12
CA LEU A 175 -1.35 1.92 4.06
C LEU A 175 -2.15 3.05 3.38
N ASP A 176 -3.22 3.48 4.05
CA ASP A 176 -3.92 4.71 3.70
C ASP A 176 -2.96 5.90 3.73
N HIS A 177 -3.00 6.75 2.70
CA HIS A 177 -2.15 7.93 2.58
C HIS A 177 -2.66 9.10 3.45
N ARG A 178 -2.81 8.86 4.77
CA ARG A 178 -3.27 9.83 5.78
C ARG A 178 -2.18 10.83 6.21
N THR A 179 -0.91 10.49 5.97
CA THR A 179 0.28 11.29 6.24
C THR A 179 1.22 11.20 5.04
N GLN A 180 2.35 11.91 5.09
CA GLN A 180 3.52 11.52 4.29
C GLN A 180 3.90 10.07 4.64
N VAL A 181 4.37 9.31 3.65
CA VAL A 181 4.76 7.90 3.80
C VAL A 181 6.12 7.71 3.16
N VAL A 182 7.08 7.18 3.91
CA VAL A 182 8.38 6.78 3.34
C VAL A 182 8.18 5.46 2.59
N TYR A 183 8.23 5.51 1.26
CA TYR A 183 7.98 4.37 0.37
C TYR A 183 9.19 3.43 0.30
N THR A 184 8.99 2.21 -0.22
CA THR A 184 10.04 1.19 -0.34
C THR A 184 11.34 1.65 -1.03
N PRO A 185 11.34 2.46 -2.10
CA PRO A 185 12.59 2.95 -2.71
C PRO A 185 13.41 3.81 -1.75
N ASP A 186 12.76 4.73 -1.04
CA ASP A 186 13.39 5.57 -0.02
C ASP A 186 13.84 4.71 1.17
N ASN A 187 12.93 3.94 1.78
CA ASN A 187 13.23 3.23 3.03
C ASN A 187 14.31 2.15 2.88
N SER A 188 14.35 1.44 1.74
CA SER A 188 15.42 0.47 1.47
C SER A 188 16.78 1.14 1.27
N TYR A 189 16.85 2.24 0.50
CA TYR A 189 18.07 3.02 0.31
C TYR A 189 18.58 3.63 1.62
N ILE A 190 17.67 4.21 2.42
CA ILE A 190 17.98 4.79 3.73
C ILE A 190 18.55 3.72 4.67
N LEU A 191 17.85 2.59 4.88
CA LEU A 191 18.30 1.53 5.78
C LEU A 191 19.66 0.93 5.34
N GLN A 192 19.86 0.75 4.03
CA GLN A 192 21.13 0.29 3.47
C GLN A 192 22.26 1.30 3.69
N ARG A 193 22.04 2.60 3.42
CA ARG A 193 23.07 3.65 3.54
C ARG A 193 23.39 4.00 5.01
N LEU A 194 22.41 3.89 5.90
CA LEU A 194 22.58 3.92 7.36
C LEU A 194 23.26 2.66 7.94
N ARG A 195 23.52 1.63 7.10
CA ARG A 195 24.15 0.36 7.48
C ARG A 195 23.38 -0.40 8.57
N VAL A 196 22.06 -0.26 8.58
CA VAL A 196 21.18 -1.01 9.50
C VAL A 196 21.25 -2.50 9.16
N ARG A 197 21.38 -3.33 10.20
CA ARG A 197 21.58 -4.78 10.09
C ARG A 197 21.04 -5.49 11.34
N PRO A 198 20.84 -6.82 11.30
CA PRO A 198 20.49 -7.61 12.48
C PRO A 198 21.39 -7.29 13.68
N GLY A 199 20.77 -6.89 14.79
CA GLY A 199 21.47 -6.47 16.01
C GLY A 199 21.82 -4.98 16.10
N SER A 200 21.55 -4.16 15.08
CA SER A 200 21.64 -2.70 15.21
C SER A 200 20.56 -2.15 16.15
N SER A 201 20.89 -1.10 16.90
CA SER A 201 19.93 -0.24 17.59
C SER A 201 19.72 1.01 16.73
N MET A 202 18.48 1.47 16.51
CA MET A 202 18.23 2.70 15.74
C MET A 202 17.09 3.57 16.29
N ILE A 203 17.18 4.87 16.05
CA ILE A 203 16.08 5.83 16.25
C ILE A 203 15.33 6.05 14.94
N GLU A 204 14.00 6.11 15.05
CA GLU A 204 13.08 6.70 14.09
C GLU A 204 12.33 7.82 14.83
N ALA A 205 12.26 9.03 14.27
CA ALA A 205 11.41 10.08 14.80
C ALA A 205 10.58 10.72 13.70
N GLY A 206 9.26 10.78 13.93
CA GLY A 206 8.26 10.89 12.87
C GLY A 206 7.73 9.53 12.44
N ALA A 207 7.30 8.69 13.40
CA ALA A 207 6.81 7.33 13.11
C ALA A 207 5.64 7.29 12.10
N GLY A 208 4.78 8.32 12.12
CA GLY A 208 3.79 8.54 11.06
C GLY A 208 2.83 7.37 10.91
N SER A 209 2.74 6.83 9.69
CA SER A 209 1.91 5.67 9.34
C SER A 209 2.60 4.31 9.57
N GLY A 210 3.73 4.28 10.30
CA GLY A 210 4.43 3.03 10.63
C GLY A 210 5.17 2.36 9.47
N SER A 211 5.15 2.94 8.26
CA SER A 211 5.80 2.38 7.05
C SER A 211 7.30 2.14 7.25
N PHE A 212 8.02 3.16 7.71
CA PHE A 212 9.45 3.06 7.97
C PHE A 212 9.74 2.22 9.22
N THR A 213 8.85 2.25 10.22
CA THR A 213 8.91 1.41 11.43
C THR A 213 8.92 -0.08 11.10
N HIS A 214 8.03 -0.56 10.22
CA HIS A 214 7.97 -1.97 9.82
C HIS A 214 9.21 -2.40 9.00
N ALA A 215 9.69 -1.54 8.10
CA ALA A 215 10.92 -1.79 7.35
C ALA A 215 12.16 -1.85 8.27
N SER A 216 12.24 -0.92 9.22
CA SER A 216 13.29 -0.83 10.24
C SER A 216 13.28 -2.04 11.19
N ALA A 217 12.10 -2.44 11.67
CA ALA A 217 11.95 -3.58 12.58
C ALA A 217 12.53 -4.86 11.97
N ARG A 218 12.23 -5.12 10.69
CA ARG A 218 12.81 -6.26 9.95
C ARG A 218 14.32 -6.10 9.70
N ALA A 219 14.81 -4.88 9.47
CA ALA A 219 16.23 -4.63 9.23
C ALA A 219 17.10 -4.80 10.49
N VAL A 220 16.58 -4.47 11.69
CA VAL A 220 17.30 -4.69 12.96
C VAL A 220 17.14 -6.10 13.53
N PHE A 221 16.14 -6.87 13.08
CA PHE A 221 15.76 -8.13 13.71
C PHE A 221 16.89 -9.17 13.74
N SER A 222 17.28 -9.58 14.94
CA SER A 222 18.26 -10.64 15.21
C SER A 222 17.69 -11.76 16.10
N GLY A 223 16.35 -11.90 16.13
CA GLY A 223 15.62 -12.75 17.07
C GLY A 223 15.05 -11.97 18.25
N TYR A 224 14.09 -12.59 18.94
CA TYR A 224 13.39 -11.98 20.08
C TYR A 224 14.26 -11.78 21.33
N PRO A 225 13.88 -10.88 22.26
CA PRO A 225 14.54 -10.71 23.56
C PRO A 225 14.47 -11.98 24.43
N ASP A 226 13.32 -12.65 24.45
CA ASP A 226 13.13 -13.89 25.20
C ASP A 226 13.71 -15.12 24.47
N ASN A 227 14.06 -16.13 25.28
CA ASN A 227 14.52 -17.45 24.81
C ASN A 227 13.40 -18.34 24.23
N THR A 228 12.23 -17.75 23.90
CA THR A 228 11.02 -18.46 23.40
C THR A 228 11.25 -19.24 22.10
N PHE A 229 12.26 -18.85 21.30
CA PHE A 229 12.56 -19.45 19.99
C PHE A 229 13.99 -19.97 19.86
N GLY A 230 14.66 -20.30 20.97
CA GLY A 230 15.94 -21.03 20.96
C GLY A 230 16.90 -20.65 22.09
N PRO A 231 17.98 -21.45 22.29
CA PRO A 231 18.95 -21.22 23.35
C PRO A 231 19.80 -19.97 23.09
N PRO A 232 20.12 -19.16 24.14
CA PRO A 232 20.88 -17.93 23.99
C PRO A 232 22.36 -18.23 23.70
N THR A 233 22.80 -17.94 22.48
CA THR A 233 24.23 -17.85 22.17
C THR A 233 24.82 -16.63 22.88
N LYS A 234 25.94 -16.80 23.59
CA LYS A 234 26.56 -15.82 24.51
C LYS A 234 27.05 -14.48 23.88
N ARG A 235 26.63 -14.15 22.65
CA ARG A 235 27.02 -12.94 21.88
C ARG A 235 25.89 -12.30 21.06
N ARG A 236 24.62 -12.74 21.16
CA ARG A 236 23.53 -12.20 20.34
C ARG A 236 23.00 -10.86 20.88
N LYS A 237 23.49 -9.72 20.34
CA LYS A 237 22.81 -8.42 20.49
C LYS A 237 21.47 -8.47 19.77
N THR A 238 20.38 -8.27 20.49
CA THR A 238 19.03 -8.06 19.93
C THR A 238 18.93 -6.65 19.38
N GLY A 239 18.60 -6.50 18.10
CA GLY A 239 18.39 -5.19 17.48
C GLY A 239 17.05 -4.58 17.91
N LYS A 240 16.96 -3.25 17.89
CA LYS A 240 15.78 -2.52 18.39
C LYS A 240 15.55 -1.21 17.63
N VAL A 241 14.28 -0.91 17.37
CA VAL A 241 13.82 0.40 16.86
C VAL A 241 13.22 1.19 18.01
N TYR A 242 13.76 2.36 18.28
CA TYR A 242 13.17 3.34 19.18
C TYR A 242 12.43 4.36 18.33
N SER A 243 11.10 4.24 18.30
CA SER A 243 10.24 5.05 17.43
C SER A 243 9.59 6.17 18.23
N PHE A 244 9.67 7.40 17.74
CA PHE A 244 9.17 8.60 18.40
C PHE A 244 8.12 9.31 17.54
N GLU A 245 7.00 9.69 18.14
CA GLU A 245 5.91 10.38 17.49
C GLU A 245 5.33 11.45 18.43
N TYR A 246 4.94 12.59 17.86
CA TYR A 246 4.49 13.79 18.57
C TYR A 246 2.95 13.80 18.74
N HIS A 247 2.22 13.30 17.75
CA HIS A 247 0.77 13.41 17.69
C HIS A 247 0.08 12.26 18.45
N GLU A 248 -0.35 12.49 19.69
CA GLU A 248 -0.83 11.44 20.61
C GLU A 248 -1.85 10.45 20.01
N PRO A 249 -2.93 10.87 19.31
CA PRO A 249 -3.86 9.91 18.68
C PRO A 249 -3.19 8.97 17.67
N ARG A 250 -2.10 9.41 17.03
CA ARG A 250 -1.33 8.56 16.10
C ARG A 250 -0.45 7.57 16.86
N VAL A 251 0.08 7.96 18.01
CA VAL A 251 0.79 7.05 18.92
C VAL A 251 -0.14 5.97 19.46
N GLN A 252 -1.41 6.31 19.73
CA GLN A 252 -2.42 5.35 20.18
C GLN A 252 -2.70 4.30 19.09
N THR A 253 -3.08 4.72 17.87
CA THR A 253 -3.31 3.79 16.74
C THR A 253 -2.07 2.97 16.39
N LEU A 254 -0.88 3.59 16.29
CA LEU A 254 0.34 2.86 15.93
C LEU A 254 0.79 1.88 17.04
N ARG A 255 0.45 2.14 18.31
CA ARG A 255 0.68 1.18 19.40
C ARG A 255 -0.23 -0.04 19.24
N GLU A 256 -1.51 0.16 18.92
CA GLU A 256 -2.46 -0.91 18.63
C GLU A 256 -1.96 -1.76 17.45
N GLU A 257 -1.57 -1.14 16.33
CA GLU A 257 -0.98 -1.82 15.17
C GLU A 257 0.29 -2.62 15.54
N ILE A 258 1.24 -2.02 16.29
CA ILE A 258 2.48 -2.70 16.74
C ILE A 258 2.16 -3.94 17.59
N THR A 259 1.17 -3.86 18.49
CA THR A 259 0.73 -4.98 19.33
C THR A 259 -0.01 -6.06 18.53
N GLU A 260 -0.92 -5.67 17.62
CA GLU A 260 -1.60 -6.60 16.70
C GLU A 260 -0.66 -7.28 15.70
N HIS A 261 0.52 -6.68 15.45
CA HIS A 261 1.57 -7.25 14.62
C HIS A 261 2.69 -7.96 15.42
N GLN A 262 2.59 -8.03 16.76
CA GLN A 262 3.59 -8.64 17.67
C GLN A 262 5.01 -8.07 17.52
N LEU A 263 5.11 -6.75 17.33
CA LEU A 263 6.37 -6.04 17.09
C LEU A 263 6.97 -5.40 18.36
N ASP A 264 6.26 -5.41 19.50
CA ASP A 264 6.65 -4.74 20.76
C ASP A 264 8.02 -5.18 21.30
N GLY A 265 8.41 -6.44 21.05
CA GLY A 265 9.71 -6.99 21.41
C GLY A 265 10.90 -6.42 20.62
N VAL A 266 10.62 -5.65 19.56
CA VAL A 266 11.63 -5.06 18.64
C VAL A 266 11.43 -3.54 18.49
N VAL A 267 10.19 -3.04 18.59
CA VAL A 267 9.83 -1.63 18.44
C VAL A 267 9.36 -1.06 19.77
N GLN A 268 10.05 -0.03 20.26
CA GLN A 268 9.63 0.74 21.44
C GLN A 268 9.10 2.11 21.01
N LEU A 269 7.77 2.26 20.97
CA LEU A 269 7.08 3.47 20.55
C LEU A 269 6.86 4.45 21.73
N THR A 270 7.38 5.67 21.58
CA THR A 270 7.34 6.74 22.60
C THR A 270 6.58 7.96 22.08
N HIS A 271 5.62 8.47 22.86
CA HIS A 271 5.02 9.79 22.65
C HIS A 271 5.96 10.87 23.19
N ARG A 272 6.50 11.74 22.32
CA ARG A 272 7.46 12.79 22.70
C ARG A 272 7.65 13.85 21.61
N ASP A 273 7.83 15.10 22.01
CA ASP A 273 8.42 16.14 21.15
C ASP A 273 9.95 15.99 21.17
N VAL A 274 10.52 15.35 20.14
CA VAL A 274 11.98 15.16 20.05
C VAL A 274 12.75 16.45 19.74
N CYS A 275 12.08 17.52 19.28
CA CYS A 275 12.71 18.82 19.05
C CYS A 275 12.89 19.57 20.36
N ASN A 276 11.97 19.44 21.32
CA ASN A 276 12.04 20.08 22.63
C ASN A 276 12.65 19.16 23.70
N ASP A 277 12.10 17.96 23.90
CA ASP A 277 12.45 17.03 25.00
C ASP A 277 13.57 16.04 24.67
N GLY A 278 13.91 15.91 23.37
CA GLY A 278 14.95 14.99 22.90
C GLY A 278 14.51 13.52 22.88
N PHE A 279 15.47 12.60 23.08
CA PHE A 279 15.34 11.17 22.76
C PHE A 279 15.43 10.25 23.99
N VAL A 280 15.18 10.78 25.17
CA VAL A 280 15.06 10.00 26.42
C VAL A 280 13.83 9.09 26.31
N LEU A 281 13.89 7.89 26.90
CA LEU A 281 12.80 6.92 26.93
C LEU A 281 11.80 7.21 28.07
N GLN A 282 10.79 6.37 28.25
CA GLN A 282 9.78 6.54 29.30
C GLN A 282 10.28 6.21 30.72
N ASP A 283 11.34 5.40 30.82
CA ASP A 283 12.03 5.02 32.06
C ASP A 283 13.16 6.00 32.45
N GLY A 284 13.35 7.08 31.68
CA GLY A 284 14.44 8.03 31.87
C GLY A 284 15.79 7.61 31.27
N SER A 285 15.89 6.43 30.65
CA SER A 285 17.13 5.94 30.03
C SER A 285 17.34 6.48 28.60
N ALA A 286 18.55 6.31 28.07
CA ALA A 286 18.93 6.70 26.71
C ALA A 286 19.19 5.46 25.82
N PRO A 287 18.71 5.43 24.56
CA PRO A 287 18.59 4.20 23.77
C PRO A 287 19.89 3.59 23.20
N SER A 288 21.02 4.32 23.24
CA SER A 288 22.35 3.92 22.75
C SER A 288 22.36 3.31 21.32
N VAL A 289 22.11 4.17 20.32
CA VAL A 289 21.85 3.75 18.94
C VAL A 289 23.04 3.89 17.98
N ASP A 290 23.04 3.02 16.97
CA ASP A 290 24.02 2.93 15.89
C ASP A 290 23.60 3.75 14.65
N ALA A 291 22.29 3.99 14.47
CA ALA A 291 21.71 4.74 13.33
C ALA A 291 20.49 5.58 13.73
N ILE A 292 20.19 6.64 12.97
CA ILE A 292 19.09 7.59 13.22
C ILE A 292 18.38 7.96 11.91
N PHE A 293 17.05 7.96 11.93
CA PHE A 293 16.19 8.51 10.88
C PHE A 293 15.24 9.57 11.45
N LEU A 294 15.18 10.75 10.81
CA LEU A 294 14.30 11.85 11.18
C LEU A 294 13.39 12.24 9.99
N ASP A 295 12.08 12.02 10.12
CA ASP A 295 11.02 12.56 9.24
C ASP A 295 10.22 13.59 10.04
N LEU A 296 10.75 14.81 10.11
CA LEU A 296 10.27 15.88 10.99
C LEU A 296 10.05 17.17 10.17
N PRO A 297 9.15 18.08 10.58
CA PRO A 297 9.01 19.39 9.93
C PRO A 297 10.26 20.27 10.06
N ALA A 298 11.02 20.11 11.15
CA ALA A 298 12.20 20.92 11.49
C ALA A 298 13.33 20.09 12.12
N PRO A 299 13.92 19.11 11.41
CA PRO A 299 14.85 18.13 12.00
C PRO A 299 16.10 18.77 12.61
N TRP A 300 16.52 19.94 12.13
CA TRP A 300 17.62 20.73 12.72
C TRP A 300 17.39 21.08 14.20
N GLN A 301 16.14 21.22 14.66
CA GLN A 301 15.84 21.51 16.07
C GLN A 301 16.12 20.32 16.99
N ALA A 302 16.05 19.09 16.47
CA ALA A 302 16.35 17.87 17.23
C ALA A 302 17.85 17.55 17.30
N LEU A 303 18.66 18.05 16.35
CA LEU A 303 20.11 17.75 16.27
C LEU A 303 20.89 18.18 17.52
N LYS A 304 20.45 19.21 18.24
CA LYS A 304 21.03 19.65 19.53
C LYS A 304 21.05 18.53 20.59
N HIS A 305 20.10 17.59 20.52
CA HIS A 305 19.99 16.43 21.40
C HIS A 305 20.82 15.23 20.92
N LEU A 306 21.39 15.31 19.71
CA LEU A 306 22.20 14.29 19.04
C LEU A 306 23.70 14.66 19.06
N SER A 307 24.15 15.20 20.18
CA SER A 307 25.57 15.39 20.51
C SER A 307 26.03 14.33 21.50
N ARG A 308 27.32 13.99 21.50
CA ARG A 308 27.91 13.04 22.46
C ARG A 308 28.15 13.65 23.84
N ALA A 309 28.36 14.97 23.90
CA ALA A 309 28.60 15.71 25.15
C ALA A 309 27.35 15.91 26.05
N THR A 310 26.18 15.36 25.67
CA THR A 310 24.97 15.45 26.51
C THR A 310 24.89 14.26 27.48
N PRO A 311 24.58 14.47 28.78
CA PRO A 311 24.59 13.38 29.78
C PRO A 311 23.67 12.20 29.45
N ASN A 312 22.53 12.48 28.80
CA ASN A 312 21.55 11.48 28.36
C ASN A 312 21.62 11.27 26.84
N THR A 313 22.82 11.29 26.25
CA THR A 313 22.99 11.14 24.79
C THR A 313 22.39 9.82 24.30
N PRO A 314 21.55 9.83 23.25
CA PRO A 314 20.99 8.60 22.68
C PRO A 314 22.00 7.80 21.86
N LEU A 315 23.22 8.30 21.68
CA LEU A 315 24.22 7.79 20.76
C LEU A 315 25.02 6.61 21.36
N ASN A 316 25.40 5.62 20.55
CA ASN A 316 26.37 4.61 20.96
C ASN A 316 27.79 5.22 21.04
N PRO A 317 28.49 5.21 22.19
CA PRO A 317 29.85 5.75 22.32
C PRO A 317 30.90 4.88 21.60
N ASN A 318 30.62 3.59 21.40
CA ASN A 318 31.56 2.62 20.87
C ASN A 318 31.53 2.50 19.33
N SER A 319 30.68 3.27 18.64
CA SER A 319 30.56 3.25 17.17
C SER A 319 30.36 4.65 16.57
N PRO A 320 30.74 4.87 15.31
CA PRO A 320 30.24 6.02 14.55
C PRO A 320 28.73 5.86 14.33
N VAL A 321 27.98 6.95 14.50
CA VAL A 321 26.52 6.96 14.33
C VAL A 321 26.19 7.56 12.96
N HIS A 322 25.27 6.92 12.23
CA HIS A 322 24.84 7.37 10.91
C HIS A 322 23.46 8.04 11.04
N ILE A 323 23.25 9.20 10.42
CA ILE A 323 21.95 9.88 10.39
C ILE A 323 21.44 10.04 8.96
N CYS A 324 20.12 10.00 8.79
CA CYS A 324 19.42 10.43 7.60
C CYS A 324 18.24 11.32 8.00
N THR A 325 18.10 12.50 7.40
CA THR A 325 16.91 13.34 7.54
C THR A 325 16.13 13.37 6.23
N PHE A 326 14.83 13.18 6.32
CA PHE A 326 13.87 13.27 5.23
C PHE A 326 13.29 14.69 5.21
N SER A 327 13.38 15.41 4.09
CA SER A 327 12.85 16.78 3.99
C SER A 327 12.36 17.12 2.59
N PRO A 328 11.09 17.53 2.40
CA PRO A 328 10.55 17.82 1.07
C PRO A 328 11.11 19.11 0.45
N CYS A 329 11.41 20.13 1.25
CA CYS A 329 11.84 21.44 0.79
C CYS A 329 13.37 21.64 0.93
N ILE A 330 13.98 22.39 0.01
CA ILE A 330 15.43 22.57 -0.03
C ILE A 330 15.94 23.53 1.07
N GLU A 331 15.08 24.41 1.56
CA GLU A 331 15.34 25.33 2.67
C GLU A 331 15.48 24.55 4.00
N GLN A 332 14.69 23.48 4.17
CA GLN A 332 14.82 22.55 5.30
C GLN A 332 16.16 21.81 5.25
N VAL A 333 16.60 21.39 4.06
CA VAL A 333 17.94 20.82 3.84
C VAL A 333 19.03 21.83 4.20
N MET A 334 18.93 23.08 3.75
CA MET A 334 19.91 24.13 4.06
C MET A 334 20.04 24.36 5.58
N ALA A 335 18.92 24.45 6.31
CA ALA A 335 18.93 24.58 7.76
C ALA A 335 19.57 23.35 8.44
N THR A 336 19.21 22.14 8.00
CA THR A 336 19.72 20.88 8.54
C THR A 336 21.22 20.70 8.31
N VAL A 337 21.70 20.93 7.08
CA VAL A 337 23.14 20.87 6.73
C VAL A 337 23.93 21.93 7.50
N THR A 338 23.35 23.11 7.73
CA THR A 338 23.99 24.17 8.52
C THR A 338 24.17 23.74 9.99
N GLU A 339 23.19 23.08 10.59
CA GLU A 339 23.25 22.66 11.98
C GLU A 339 24.08 21.37 12.19
N LEU A 340 24.01 20.41 11.26
CA LEU A 340 24.89 19.23 11.24
C LEU A 340 26.37 19.64 11.27
N ARG A 341 26.76 20.66 10.49
CA ARG A 341 28.13 21.22 10.47
C ARG A 341 28.56 21.82 11.80
N LYS A 342 27.66 22.52 12.53
CA LYS A 342 27.96 23.04 13.87
C LYS A 342 28.08 21.93 14.92
N SER A 343 27.25 20.89 14.78
CA SER A 343 27.17 19.76 15.72
C SER A 343 28.22 18.68 15.47
N GLY A 344 29.27 18.96 14.68
CA GLY A 344 30.41 18.04 14.47
C GLY A 344 30.17 16.85 13.54
N TRP A 345 29.08 16.85 12.75
CA TRP A 345 28.81 15.75 11.81
C TRP A 345 29.68 15.86 10.55
N ALA A 346 30.24 14.72 10.13
CA ALA A 346 31.07 14.56 8.94
C ALA A 346 30.31 13.88 7.79
N ASP A 347 30.93 13.81 6.61
CA ASP A 347 30.40 13.16 5.39
C ASP A 347 28.95 13.59 5.01
N ILE A 348 28.65 14.89 5.19
CA ILE A 348 27.31 15.43 4.96
C ILE A 348 27.00 15.45 3.47
N SER A 349 26.01 14.66 3.04
CA SER A 349 25.70 14.39 1.63
C SER A 349 24.20 14.29 1.40
N MET A 350 23.67 15.12 0.49
CA MET A 350 22.27 15.09 0.05
C MET A 350 22.10 14.26 -1.23
N VAL A 351 21.04 13.46 -1.31
CA VAL A 351 20.59 12.76 -2.53
C VAL A 351 19.05 12.72 -2.62
N GLU A 352 18.52 12.28 -3.76
CA GLU A 352 17.12 11.91 -3.98
C GLU A 352 17.04 10.50 -4.59
N VAL A 353 15.88 9.82 -4.49
CA VAL A 353 15.67 8.47 -5.04
C VAL A 353 14.55 8.46 -6.07
N GLN A 354 14.92 8.49 -7.35
CA GLN A 354 13.97 8.44 -8.48
C GLN A 354 13.58 7.00 -8.82
N HIS A 355 12.34 6.61 -8.51
CA HIS A 355 11.80 5.27 -8.78
C HIS A 355 10.65 5.30 -9.80
N LYS A 356 10.67 4.36 -10.76
CA LYS A 356 9.70 4.23 -11.86
C LYS A 356 9.40 2.75 -12.12
N ARG A 357 8.15 2.31 -11.98
CA ARG A 357 7.74 0.95 -12.36
C ARG A 357 7.60 0.85 -13.87
N ILE A 358 8.15 -0.22 -14.44
CA ILE A 358 8.22 -0.45 -15.88
C ILE A 358 7.26 -1.57 -16.26
N ASP A 359 6.29 -1.23 -17.09
CA ASP A 359 5.23 -2.13 -17.52
C ASP A 359 5.53 -2.66 -18.94
N ILE A 360 5.91 -3.94 -19.02
CA ILE A 360 6.19 -4.64 -20.29
C ILE A 360 4.86 -5.01 -20.95
N ARG A 361 4.67 -4.62 -22.21
CA ARG A 361 3.45 -4.86 -22.98
C ARG A 361 3.80 -5.24 -24.42
N ARG A 362 2.87 -5.89 -25.13
CA ARG A 362 2.97 -6.12 -26.57
C ARG A 362 2.08 -5.13 -27.31
N GLU A 363 2.68 -4.20 -28.03
CA GLU A 363 1.96 -3.22 -28.83
C GLU A 363 1.67 -3.79 -30.22
N ARG A 364 0.37 -3.89 -30.51
CA ARG A 364 -0.16 -4.31 -31.81
C ARG A 364 -0.64 -3.05 -32.54
N VAL A 365 -0.11 -2.86 -33.74
CA VAL A 365 -0.40 -1.74 -34.64
C VAL A 365 -0.93 -2.31 -35.95
N GLY A 366 -1.86 -1.61 -36.59
CA GLY A 366 -2.40 -1.94 -37.90
C GLY A 366 -3.92 -1.84 -37.96
N LEU A 367 -4.46 -1.62 -39.15
CA LEU A 367 -5.90 -1.58 -39.42
C LEU A 367 -6.55 -2.95 -39.22
N LYS A 368 -5.78 -4.02 -39.38
CA LYS A 368 -6.16 -5.40 -39.01
C LYS A 368 -6.46 -5.61 -37.52
N GLU A 369 -6.16 -4.63 -36.67
CA GLU A 369 -6.49 -4.64 -35.24
C GLU A 369 -7.66 -3.68 -34.90
N GLU A 370 -8.25 -2.97 -35.87
CA GLU A 370 -9.28 -1.96 -35.63
C GLU A 370 -10.46 -2.55 -34.82
N GLY A 371 -10.79 -1.92 -33.69
CA GLY A 371 -11.86 -2.34 -32.78
C GLY A 371 -11.47 -3.34 -31.69
N LEU A 372 -10.26 -3.92 -31.73
CA LEU A 372 -9.75 -4.73 -30.62
C LEU A 372 -9.39 -3.85 -29.42
N ARG A 373 -9.53 -4.40 -28.19
CA ARG A 373 -9.26 -3.64 -26.96
C ARG A 373 -7.75 -3.47 -26.73
N GLY A 374 -7.31 -2.22 -26.57
CA GLY A 374 -5.93 -1.89 -26.14
C GLY A 374 -4.85 -2.01 -27.22
N VAL A 375 -5.23 -1.81 -28.49
CA VAL A 375 -4.34 -1.80 -29.66
C VAL A 375 -4.27 -0.40 -30.27
N ASN A 376 -3.28 -0.15 -31.14
CA ASN A 376 -3.26 1.06 -31.95
C ASN A 376 -3.81 0.78 -33.36
N ALA A 377 -4.96 1.36 -33.69
CA ALA A 377 -5.64 1.18 -34.97
C ALA A 377 -5.15 2.14 -36.08
N SER A 378 -3.97 2.76 -35.92
CA SER A 378 -3.27 3.38 -37.05
C SER A 378 -2.75 2.31 -38.02
N ALA A 379 -2.51 2.69 -39.28
CA ALA A 379 -1.75 1.84 -40.18
C ALA A 379 -0.34 1.58 -39.62
N ALA A 380 0.16 0.35 -39.77
CA ALA A 380 1.47 -0.08 -39.30
C ALA A 380 2.60 0.24 -40.29
N ASN A 381 2.27 0.41 -41.57
CA ASN A 381 3.22 0.77 -42.62
C ASN A 381 2.56 1.68 -43.69
N VAL A 382 3.38 2.17 -44.63
CA VAL A 382 2.94 3.09 -45.70
C VAL A 382 1.96 2.41 -46.67
N GLU A 383 2.14 1.11 -46.94
CA GLU A 383 1.27 0.34 -47.85
C GLU A 383 -0.16 0.21 -47.31
N GLU A 384 -0.31 -0.12 -46.02
CA GLU A 384 -1.60 -0.20 -45.33
C GLU A 384 -2.28 1.20 -45.24
N ALA A 385 -1.49 2.26 -45.06
CA ALA A 385 -1.99 3.64 -45.10
C ALA A 385 -2.50 4.03 -46.50
N LEU A 386 -1.75 3.73 -47.56
CA LEU A 386 -2.15 3.99 -48.95
C LEU A 386 -3.35 3.14 -49.37
N GLY A 387 -3.40 1.87 -48.97
CA GLY A 387 -4.56 1.01 -49.18
C GLY A 387 -5.84 1.59 -48.56
N ARG A 388 -5.74 2.08 -47.34
CA ARG A 388 -6.87 2.73 -46.65
C ARG A 388 -7.26 4.07 -47.25
N LEU A 389 -6.30 4.85 -47.76
CA LEU A 389 -6.58 6.10 -48.47
C LEU A 389 -7.39 5.80 -49.75
N ARG A 390 -6.97 4.80 -50.55
CA ARG A 390 -7.71 4.34 -51.73
C ARG A 390 -9.11 3.81 -51.40
N GLU A 391 -9.29 3.08 -50.29
CA GLU A 391 -10.62 2.67 -49.81
C GLU A 391 -11.55 3.85 -49.48
N VAL A 392 -10.99 4.98 -49.04
CA VAL A 392 -11.76 6.18 -48.68
C VAL A 392 -12.09 7.00 -49.94
N GLU A 393 -11.13 7.19 -50.83
CA GLU A 393 -11.33 7.87 -52.12
C GLU A 393 -12.38 7.16 -52.99
N THR A 394 -12.32 5.83 -53.10
CA THR A 394 -13.33 5.03 -53.82
C THR A 394 -14.72 5.21 -53.23
N LYS A 395 -14.88 5.06 -51.90
CA LYS A 395 -16.19 5.28 -51.22
C LYS A 395 -16.71 6.70 -51.37
N ILE A 396 -15.84 7.71 -51.42
CA ILE A 396 -16.22 9.10 -51.70
C ILE A 396 -16.68 9.23 -53.15
N SER A 397 -15.94 8.66 -54.11
CA SER A 397 -16.33 8.64 -55.54
C SER A 397 -17.68 7.95 -55.75
N ASP A 398 -17.88 6.76 -55.18
CA ASP A 398 -19.13 6.00 -55.22
C ASP A 398 -20.30 6.80 -54.61
N PHE A 399 -20.07 7.50 -53.49
CA PHE A 399 -21.08 8.34 -52.85
C PHE A 399 -21.45 9.56 -53.71
N HIS A 400 -20.47 10.20 -54.36
CA HIS A 400 -20.72 11.31 -55.28
C HIS A 400 -21.47 10.84 -56.54
N ALA A 401 -21.08 9.71 -57.14
CA ALA A 401 -21.74 9.12 -58.31
C ALA A 401 -23.20 8.71 -58.02
N ASN A 402 -23.45 8.09 -56.86
CA ASN A 402 -24.81 7.77 -56.41
C ASN A 402 -25.65 9.01 -56.09
N ARG A 403 -25.03 10.13 -55.72
CA ARG A 403 -25.72 11.42 -55.49
C ARG A 403 -26.06 12.15 -56.80
N THR A 404 -25.23 12.06 -57.83
CA THR A 404 -25.54 12.63 -59.15
C THR A 404 -26.58 11.81 -59.91
N ASN A 405 -26.56 10.48 -59.80
CA ASN A 405 -27.46 9.60 -60.56
C ASN A 405 -28.87 9.44 -59.91
N SER A 406 -29.41 10.52 -59.36
CA SER A 406 -30.74 10.54 -58.71
C SER A 406 -31.93 10.32 -59.67
N ALA A 407 -31.69 10.21 -60.99
CA ALA A 407 -32.70 10.24 -62.04
C ALA A 407 -32.99 8.89 -62.74
N ASN A 408 -32.10 7.89 -62.65
CA ASN A 408 -32.31 6.56 -63.24
C ASN A 408 -31.94 5.46 -62.23
N ARG A 409 -32.93 4.65 -61.82
CA ARG A 409 -32.77 3.52 -60.89
C ARG A 409 -33.15 2.19 -61.56
N GLU A 410 -32.43 1.81 -62.60
CA GLU A 410 -32.48 0.44 -63.09
C GLU A 410 -31.14 0.06 -63.77
N GLU A 411 -30.80 -1.23 -63.67
CA GLU A 411 -29.72 -1.92 -64.41
C GLU A 411 -28.28 -1.35 -64.41
N VAL A 412 -27.62 -1.31 -63.24
CA VAL A 412 -26.20 -1.72 -63.16
C VAL A 412 -26.00 -2.69 -62.00
N GLY A 413 -25.77 -3.97 -62.32
CA GLY A 413 -25.40 -4.99 -61.34
C GLY A 413 -23.89 -5.02 -61.05
N GLN A 414 -23.53 -5.59 -59.89
CA GLN A 414 -22.15 -6.02 -59.55
C GLN A 414 -21.04 -4.94 -59.51
N GLN A 415 -21.30 -3.76 -58.94
CA GLN A 415 -20.22 -3.03 -58.27
C GLN A 415 -19.95 -3.64 -56.87
N MET A 416 -18.66 -3.66 -56.47
CA MET A 416 -18.25 -4.30 -55.21
C MET A 416 -18.90 -3.61 -54.01
N LYS A 417 -19.75 -4.33 -53.26
CA LYS A 417 -20.22 -3.89 -51.94
C LYS A 417 -19.03 -3.83 -50.98
N THR A 418 -18.42 -2.66 -50.84
CA THR A 418 -17.39 -2.41 -49.82
C THR A 418 -17.97 -2.72 -48.44
N GLN A 419 -17.27 -3.56 -47.68
CA GLN A 419 -17.78 -4.07 -46.40
C GLN A 419 -18.15 -2.93 -45.44
N SER A 420 -19.28 -3.08 -44.75
CA SER A 420 -19.71 -2.10 -43.74
C SER A 420 -18.68 -2.01 -42.62
N LYS A 421 -18.64 -0.88 -41.90
CA LYS A 421 -17.70 -0.73 -40.77
C LYS A 421 -17.92 -1.85 -39.74
N GLN A 422 -19.17 -2.20 -39.43
CA GLN A 422 -19.50 -3.27 -38.49
C GLN A 422 -19.01 -4.64 -38.97
N GLN A 423 -19.32 -5.02 -40.22
CA GLN A 423 -18.90 -6.31 -40.81
C GLN A 423 -17.38 -6.51 -40.77
N ARG A 424 -16.61 -5.45 -41.03
CA ARG A 424 -15.15 -5.48 -40.97
C ARG A 424 -14.63 -5.64 -39.53
N LEU A 425 -15.25 -4.98 -38.56
CA LEU A 425 -14.89 -5.11 -37.13
C LEU A 425 -15.26 -6.49 -36.57
N GLU A 426 -16.41 -7.05 -36.98
CA GLU A 426 -16.84 -8.41 -36.63
C GLU A 426 -15.88 -9.46 -37.21
N LYS A 427 -15.44 -9.28 -38.46
CA LYS A 427 -14.40 -10.13 -39.05
C LYS A 427 -13.08 -10.00 -38.28
N ILE A 428 -12.58 -8.79 -38.03
CA ILE A 428 -11.35 -8.55 -37.25
C ILE A 428 -11.43 -9.23 -35.88
N LYS A 429 -12.59 -9.19 -35.21
CA LYS A 429 -12.81 -9.88 -33.92
C LYS A 429 -12.70 -11.40 -34.06
N LYS A 430 -13.32 -12.02 -35.07
CA LYS A 430 -13.22 -13.47 -35.32
C LYS A 430 -11.79 -13.88 -35.70
N ASP A 431 -11.18 -13.18 -36.65
CA ASP A 431 -9.79 -13.38 -37.08
C ASP A 431 -8.82 -13.25 -35.88
N ALA A 432 -9.15 -12.41 -34.87
CA ALA A 432 -8.40 -12.24 -33.63
C ALA A 432 -8.69 -13.31 -32.55
N GLU A 433 -9.86 -13.94 -32.55
CA GLU A 433 -10.19 -15.08 -31.68
C GLU A 433 -9.46 -16.37 -32.12
N GLU A 434 -9.15 -16.49 -33.41
CA GLU A 434 -8.35 -17.58 -33.99
C GLU A 434 -6.82 -17.37 -33.83
N ARG A 435 -6.37 -16.13 -33.55
CA ARG A 435 -4.94 -15.77 -33.43
C ARG A 435 -4.40 -15.89 -32.00
N MET A 436 -3.12 -16.27 -31.87
CA MET A 436 -2.39 -16.23 -30.58
C MET A 436 -1.94 -14.81 -30.21
N LEU A 437 -2.89 -13.91 -29.97
CA LEU A 437 -2.66 -12.45 -29.74
C LEU A 437 -1.60 -12.12 -28.67
N TYR A 438 -1.36 -13.03 -27.72
CA TYR A 438 -0.38 -12.88 -26.64
C TYR A 438 1.09 -13.09 -27.09
N LYS A 439 1.32 -13.64 -28.28
CA LYS A 439 2.66 -13.79 -28.90
C LYS A 439 2.98 -12.70 -29.92
N GLU A 440 1.97 -12.01 -30.43
CA GLU A 440 2.07 -11.05 -31.53
C GLU A 440 2.32 -9.61 -31.06
N GLY A 441 2.73 -8.73 -31.97
CA GLY A 441 3.02 -7.32 -31.67
C GLY A 441 4.42 -7.09 -31.11
N HIS A 442 4.88 -5.85 -31.21
CA HIS A 442 6.21 -5.44 -30.79
C HIS A 442 6.30 -5.42 -29.26
N LEU A 443 7.39 -5.96 -28.72
CA LEU A 443 7.65 -5.89 -27.29
C LEU A 443 8.07 -4.46 -26.94
N VAL A 444 7.26 -3.77 -26.14
CA VAL A 444 7.50 -2.40 -25.68
C VAL A 444 7.45 -2.34 -24.16
N HIS A 445 8.09 -1.33 -23.60
CA HIS A 445 7.93 -0.98 -22.19
C HIS A 445 7.31 0.40 -22.06
N ARG A 446 6.46 0.60 -21.06
CA ARG A 446 5.92 1.93 -20.69
C ARG A 446 6.03 2.10 -19.19
N THR A 447 6.36 3.30 -18.73
CA THR A 447 6.32 3.63 -17.30
C THR A 447 4.88 3.63 -16.79
N GLU A 448 4.70 3.47 -15.48
CA GLU A 448 3.41 3.76 -14.83
C GLU A 448 2.88 5.17 -15.15
N PRO A 449 1.55 5.40 -15.24
CA PRO A 449 1.01 6.69 -15.66
C PRO A 449 1.28 7.84 -14.68
N GLU A 450 1.34 7.52 -13.39
CA GLU A 450 1.55 8.47 -12.29
C GLU A 450 2.87 8.14 -11.59
N VAL A 451 3.93 8.84 -11.99
CA VAL A 451 5.26 8.71 -11.37
C VAL A 451 5.34 9.66 -10.18
N LYS A 452 5.82 9.17 -9.03
CA LYS A 452 6.23 10.02 -7.92
C LYS A 452 7.56 10.70 -8.28
N THR A 453 7.50 11.92 -8.80
CA THR A 453 8.67 12.67 -9.29
C THR A 453 9.51 13.31 -8.18
N HIS A 454 8.97 13.42 -6.97
CA HIS A 454 9.68 13.81 -5.74
C HIS A 454 9.00 13.12 -4.56
N THR A 455 9.78 12.74 -3.55
CA THR A 455 9.28 12.24 -2.25
C THR A 455 9.83 13.12 -1.12
N SER A 456 11.16 13.17 -1.01
CA SER A 456 11.92 14.17 -0.24
C SER A 456 13.40 14.11 -0.63
N TYR A 457 14.14 15.16 -0.27
CA TYR A 457 15.60 15.09 -0.23
C TYR A 457 16.04 14.29 1.01
N LEU A 458 17.06 13.47 0.82
CA LEU A 458 17.66 12.62 1.85
C LEU A 458 19.05 13.17 2.21
N VAL A 459 19.18 13.78 3.39
CA VAL A 459 20.47 14.26 3.89
C VAL A 459 21.08 13.23 4.81
N PHE A 460 22.19 12.63 4.39
CA PHE A 460 22.97 11.71 5.20
C PHE A 460 24.15 12.43 5.85
N ALA A 461 24.55 11.98 7.04
CA ALA A 461 25.83 12.34 7.66
C ALA A 461 26.30 11.24 8.62
N ILE A 462 27.55 11.33 9.06
CA ILE A 462 28.18 10.40 10.01
C ILE A 462 28.76 11.22 11.17
N LEU A 463 28.42 10.87 12.40
CA LEU A 463 29.09 11.39 13.59
C LEU A 463 30.19 10.40 13.99
N PRO A 464 31.48 10.78 13.90
CA PRO A 464 32.59 9.94 14.35
C PRO A 464 32.44 9.51 15.81
N ARG A 465 33.23 8.53 16.25
CA ARG A 465 33.45 8.35 17.69
C ARG A 465 34.24 9.55 18.21
N GLU A 466 33.99 9.95 19.45
CA GLU A 466 34.98 10.73 20.19
C GLU A 466 36.26 9.91 20.36
N TRP A 467 37.38 10.61 20.41
CA TRP A 467 38.71 10.06 20.55
C TRP A 467 39.28 10.63 21.84
N SER A 468 39.52 9.77 22.82
CA SER A 468 40.06 10.15 24.14
C SER A 468 41.58 10.23 24.13
N GLU A 469 42.18 10.98 25.05
CA GLU A 469 43.64 10.97 25.25
C GLU A 469 44.15 9.54 25.55
N GLU A 470 43.36 8.73 26.25
CA GLU A 470 43.67 7.33 26.46
C GLU A 470 43.56 6.49 25.18
N ASP A 471 42.69 6.81 24.23
CA ASP A 471 42.60 6.10 22.94
C ASP A 471 43.71 6.54 21.98
N GLU A 472 44.13 7.82 22.03
CA GLU A 472 45.30 8.32 21.33
C GLU A 472 46.57 7.63 21.82
N LYS A 473 46.80 7.60 23.14
CA LYS A 473 47.94 6.90 23.74
C LYS A 473 47.95 5.40 23.43
N LYS A 474 46.80 4.72 23.51
CA LYS A 474 46.67 3.30 23.09
C LYS A 474 47.03 3.12 21.60
N CYS A 475 46.75 4.11 20.76
CA CYS A 475 47.10 4.08 19.35
C CYS A 475 48.61 4.25 19.14
N GLU A 476 49.26 5.19 19.85
CA GLU A 476 50.73 5.34 19.85
C GLU A 476 51.45 4.07 20.34
N GLU A 477 50.94 3.45 21.42
CA GLU A 477 51.47 2.19 21.97
C GLU A 477 51.31 0.99 21.01
N LEU A 478 50.26 0.98 20.17
CA LEU A 478 50.02 -0.05 19.15
C LEU A 478 50.69 0.23 17.80
N TYR A 479 50.97 1.49 17.49
CA TYR A 479 51.48 1.96 16.21
C TYR A 479 52.57 3.02 16.41
N PRO A 480 53.77 2.65 16.90
CA PRO A 480 54.84 3.62 17.13
C PRO A 480 55.21 4.35 15.83
N VAL A 481 55.18 5.68 15.87
CA VAL A 481 55.44 6.54 14.70
C VAL A 481 56.81 6.21 14.09
N ASP A 482 57.81 5.92 14.93
CA ASP A 482 59.15 5.49 14.54
C ASP A 482 59.20 4.16 13.77
N GLU A 483 58.20 3.28 13.87
CA GLU A 483 58.16 2.04 13.08
C GLU A 483 57.43 2.24 11.75
N ILE A 484 56.35 3.04 11.75
CA ILE A 484 55.67 3.44 10.51
C ILE A 484 56.61 4.26 9.61
N MET A 485 57.35 5.22 10.18
CA MET A 485 58.23 6.12 9.44
C MET A 485 59.53 5.45 8.95
N LYS A 486 59.93 4.28 9.51
CA LYS A 486 61.00 3.44 8.94
C LYS A 486 60.57 2.75 7.65
N GLY A 487 59.26 2.62 7.40
CA GLY A 487 58.68 1.96 6.25
C GLY A 487 58.77 0.43 6.32
N SER A 488 57.94 -0.25 5.52
CA SER A 488 58.09 -1.70 5.34
C SER A 488 59.43 -2.00 4.65
N PRO A 489 60.22 -2.99 5.12
CA PRO A 489 61.50 -3.30 4.51
C PRO A 489 61.30 -3.70 3.05
N VAL A 490 62.01 -3.02 2.14
CA VAL A 490 61.96 -3.30 0.71
C VAL A 490 62.37 -4.76 0.50
N LYS A 491 61.41 -5.58 0.05
CA LYS A 491 61.71 -6.95 -0.38
C LYS A 491 62.53 -6.87 -1.67
N GLU A 492 63.86 -6.88 -1.53
CA GLU A 492 64.76 -7.05 -2.66
C GLU A 492 64.34 -8.30 -3.45
N GLY A 493 63.79 -8.07 -4.63
CA GLY A 493 63.35 -9.13 -5.51
C GLY A 493 64.57 -9.91 -5.99
N LYS A 494 64.85 -11.05 -5.37
CA LYS A 494 65.79 -12.04 -5.92
C LYS A 494 65.26 -12.57 -7.24
N ALA A 495 65.55 -11.83 -8.31
CA ALA A 495 65.40 -12.27 -9.69
C ALA A 495 66.24 -13.55 -9.87
N LYS A 496 65.57 -14.70 -9.80
CA LYS A 496 66.16 -15.95 -10.28
C LYS A 496 66.24 -15.85 -11.81
N LYS A 497 67.43 -16.13 -12.33
CA LYS A 497 67.66 -16.43 -13.75
C LYS A 497 66.87 -17.67 -14.15
#